data_AF-A0A832C6N6-F1
#
_entry.id   AF-A0A832C6N6-F1
#
_cell.length_a   1.000
_cell.length_b   1.000
_cell.length_c   1.000
_cell.angle_alpha   90.00
_cell.angle_beta   90.00
_cell.angle_gamma   90.00
#
_symmetry.space_group_name_H-M   'P 1'
#
loop_
_entity.id
_entity.type
_entity.pdbx_description
1 polymer ?
#
loop_
_entity_poly.entity_id
_entity_poly.type
_entity_poly.pdbx_seq_one_letter_code
_entity_poly.pdbx_strand_id
1 'polypeptide(L)'
;RYGVRVRGIVLFIFGGVAMMEKIPKNPKEELAIALAGPLTSLLIALLSFFAALTTTGGISTFLLISAYFNGILTIFNLIPAFPMDGGRVLRSLIARRTSYSKATKTAAGIGKAIAVAMGIIGFFVLNLWLLLIALFIYLGASEEEKIVTAEDLLSRFTIGDIMTRTVISVSPETRVGEVIDLMFRYKHLGYPVVKDGELIGIVTLKDIMHADPNARVEDVMSRQVITLKPEDPAFEAFRIMSEREIGRIPVVENGKIVGIVSRSDLMKIRELLEFLEVLEWKRS
;
A
#
# COMPACT_ATOMS: atom_id res chain seq x y z
N ARG A 1 -2.03 -21.31 5.13
CA ARG A 1 -3.16 -21.82 5.94
C ARG A 1 -4.35 -20.85 6.02
N TYR A 2 -4.17 -19.53 5.86
CA TYR A 2 -5.24 -18.51 5.91
C TYR A 2 -5.57 -17.85 4.56
N GLY A 3 -5.29 -18.51 3.43
CA GLY A 3 -5.62 -17.96 2.10
C GLY A 3 -4.84 -16.70 1.65
N VAL A 4 -3.88 -16.22 2.44
CA VAL A 4 -3.03 -15.08 2.08
C VAL A 4 -1.86 -15.56 1.20
N ARG A 5 -1.80 -15.09 -0.06
CA ARG A 5 -0.68 -15.33 -0.95
C ARG A 5 0.46 -14.36 -0.63
N VAL A 6 1.63 -14.91 -0.29
CA VAL A 6 2.88 -14.16 -0.15
C VAL A 6 3.50 -14.06 -1.53
N ARG A 7 3.64 -12.83 -2.04
CA ARG A 7 4.16 -12.57 -3.40
C ARG A 7 5.69 -12.53 -3.43
N GLY A 8 6.32 -12.25 -2.29
CA GLY A 8 7.78 -12.22 -2.13
C GLY A 8 8.18 -11.73 -0.74
N ILE A 9 9.48 -11.78 -0.45
CA ILE A 9 10.09 -11.21 0.76
C ILE A 9 11.11 -10.18 0.29
N VAL A 10 10.91 -8.92 0.68
CA VAL A 10 11.87 -7.84 0.38
C VAL A 10 12.75 -7.66 1.60
N LEU A 11 14.05 -7.85 1.42
CA LEU A 11 15.06 -7.61 2.46
C LEU A 11 15.53 -6.15 2.35
N PHE A 12 15.18 -5.35 3.36
CA PHE A 12 15.72 -4.02 3.57
C PHE A 12 16.89 -4.08 4.56
N ILE A 13 17.64 -2.98 4.64
CA ILE A 13 18.76 -2.80 5.59
C ILE A 13 18.29 -3.02 7.05
N PHE A 14 17.01 -2.77 7.33
CA PHE A 14 16.41 -2.89 8.66
C PHE A 14 15.58 -4.18 8.87
N GLY A 15 15.52 -5.09 7.89
CA GLY A 15 14.82 -6.37 8.01
C GLY A 15 14.07 -6.83 6.75
N GLY A 16 13.44 -8.00 6.83
CA GLY A 16 12.64 -8.57 5.75
C GLY A 16 11.15 -8.28 5.91
N VAL A 17 10.51 -7.70 4.89
CA VAL A 17 9.05 -7.53 4.84
C VAL A 17 8.45 -8.52 3.84
N ALA A 18 7.55 -9.37 4.32
CA ALA A 18 6.76 -10.24 3.45
C ALA A 18 5.66 -9.44 2.73
N MET A 19 5.72 -9.39 1.40
CA MET A 19 4.69 -8.76 0.59
C MET A 19 3.49 -9.71 0.43
N MET A 20 2.31 -9.27 0.86
CA MET A 20 1.08 -10.06 0.82
C MET A 20 0.09 -9.45 -0.18
N GLU A 21 -0.61 -10.28 -0.96
CA GLU A 21 -1.61 -9.80 -1.94
C GLU A 21 -2.86 -9.18 -1.30
N LYS A 22 -3.20 -9.58 -0.07
CA LYS A 22 -4.36 -9.06 0.65
C LYS A 22 -4.15 -9.18 2.14
N ILE A 23 -4.33 -8.08 2.87
CA ILE A 23 -4.28 -8.10 4.33
C ILE A 23 -5.56 -8.78 4.84
N PRO A 24 -5.45 -9.81 5.71
CA PRO A 24 -6.62 -10.51 6.23
C PRO A 24 -7.48 -9.57 7.10
N LYS A 25 -8.78 -9.48 6.80
CA LYS A 25 -9.72 -8.60 7.52
C LYS A 25 -10.11 -9.14 8.91
N ASN A 26 -9.81 -10.41 9.21
CA ASN A 26 -10.17 -11.04 10.47
C ASN A 26 -9.07 -10.81 11.53
N PRO A 27 -9.37 -10.12 12.65
CA PRO A 27 -8.37 -9.82 13.67
C PRO A 27 -7.66 -11.07 14.22
N LYS A 28 -8.38 -12.19 14.39
CA LYS A 28 -7.78 -13.41 14.93
C LYS A 28 -6.73 -14.01 14.00
N GLU A 29 -6.97 -13.97 12.69
CA GLU A 29 -6.04 -14.48 11.68
C GLU A 29 -4.81 -13.60 11.59
N GLU A 30 -5.01 -12.28 11.62
CA GLU A 30 -3.90 -11.33 11.64
C GLU A 30 -3.03 -11.46 12.89
N LEU A 31 -3.63 -11.65 14.07
CA LEU A 31 -2.88 -11.87 15.31
C LEU A 31 -1.99 -13.12 15.21
N ALA A 32 -2.53 -14.21 14.66
CA ALA A 32 -1.79 -15.44 14.48
C ALA A 32 -0.63 -15.27 13.49
N ILE A 33 -0.85 -14.53 12.39
CA ILE A 33 0.20 -14.24 11.40
C ILE A 33 1.28 -13.33 11.99
N ALA A 34 0.90 -12.25 12.67
CA ALA A 34 1.84 -11.30 13.27
C ALA A 34 2.69 -11.94 14.38
N LEU A 35 2.13 -12.87 15.16
CA LEU A 35 2.89 -13.58 16.20
C LEU A 35 3.78 -14.70 15.64
N ALA A 36 3.57 -15.17 14.42
CA ALA A 36 4.32 -16.29 13.85
C ALA A 36 5.83 -16.00 13.79
N GLY A 37 6.21 -14.78 13.36
CA GLY A 37 7.61 -14.34 13.31
C GLY A 37 8.27 -14.32 14.70
N PRO A 38 7.79 -13.47 15.64
CA PRO A 38 8.32 -13.38 16.99
C PRO A 38 8.41 -14.71 17.74
N LEU A 39 7.40 -15.59 17.60
CA LEU A 39 7.39 -16.91 18.23
C LEU A 39 8.42 -17.85 17.60
N THR A 40 8.62 -17.79 16.28
CA THR A 40 9.65 -18.57 15.60
C THR A 40 11.04 -18.11 16.01
N SER A 41 11.31 -16.81 16.03
CA SER A 41 12.57 -16.26 16.55
C SER A 41 12.78 -16.63 18.01
N LEU A 42 11.75 -16.58 18.85
CA LEU A 42 11.85 -16.98 20.25
C LEU A 42 12.21 -18.46 20.38
N LEU A 43 11.56 -19.32 19.60
CA LEU A 43 11.85 -20.75 19.57
C LEU A 43 13.30 -21.01 19.14
N ILE A 44 13.77 -20.36 18.08
CA ILE A 44 15.16 -20.47 17.62
C ILE A 44 16.12 -19.98 18.70
N ALA A 45 15.79 -18.88 19.40
CA ALA A 45 16.61 -18.34 20.46
C ALA A 45 16.76 -19.34 21.61
N LEU A 46 15.65 -19.91 22.08
CA LEU A 46 15.64 -20.88 23.17
C LEU A 46 16.36 -22.17 22.79
N LEU A 47 16.07 -22.72 21.61
CA LEU A 47 16.73 -23.94 21.12
C LEU A 47 18.25 -23.74 20.96
N SER A 48 18.66 -22.60 20.39
CA SER A 48 20.09 -22.27 20.24
C SER A 48 20.75 -22.12 21.60
N PHE A 49 20.09 -21.47 22.56
CA PHE A 49 20.62 -21.30 23.91
C PHE A 49 20.81 -22.64 24.62
N PHE A 50 19.80 -23.51 24.63
CA PHE A 50 19.92 -24.82 25.29
C PHE A 50 20.91 -25.75 24.58
N ALA A 51 20.99 -25.71 23.25
CA ALA A 51 21.99 -26.47 22.50
C ALA A 51 23.43 -25.96 22.73
N ALA A 52 23.60 -24.67 23.04
CA ALA A 52 24.91 -24.11 23.38
C ALA A 52 25.46 -24.69 24.69
N LEU A 53 24.60 -25.12 25.62
CA LEU A 53 24.99 -25.71 26.91
C LEU A 53 25.54 -27.14 26.77
N THR A 54 25.18 -27.84 25.70
CA THR A 54 25.61 -29.24 25.44
C THR A 54 26.77 -29.32 24.44
N THR A 55 27.19 -28.19 23.88
CA THR A 55 28.27 -28.10 22.89
C THR A 55 29.43 -27.27 23.42
N THR A 56 30.60 -27.42 22.82
CA THR A 56 31.82 -26.68 23.22
C THR A 56 32.52 -26.06 22.02
N GLY A 57 33.47 -25.16 22.28
CA GLY A 57 34.23 -24.46 21.23
C GLY A 57 33.37 -23.54 20.38
N GLY A 58 33.77 -23.36 19.11
CA GLY A 58 33.14 -22.39 18.20
C GLY A 58 31.65 -22.64 17.92
N ILE A 59 31.17 -23.88 18.04
CA ILE A 59 29.76 -24.23 17.87
C ILE A 59 28.91 -23.61 18.98
N SER A 60 29.36 -23.73 20.23
CA SER A 60 28.67 -23.11 21.38
C SER A 60 28.62 -21.59 21.23
N THR A 61 29.74 -20.96 20.83
CA THR A 61 29.79 -19.52 20.57
C THR A 61 28.80 -19.09 19.47
N PHE A 62 28.75 -19.82 18.34
CA PHE A 62 27.80 -19.54 17.27
C PHE A 62 26.35 -19.65 17.75
N LEU A 63 26.02 -20.68 18.52
CA LEU A 63 24.68 -20.89 19.07
C LEU A 63 24.28 -19.79 20.07
N LEU A 64 25.22 -19.32 20.90
CA LEU A 64 24.97 -18.18 21.79
C LEU A 64 24.72 -16.88 21.02
N ILE A 65 25.51 -16.62 19.96
CA ILE A 65 25.30 -15.47 19.07
C ILE A 65 23.93 -15.56 18.38
N SER A 66 23.57 -16.74 17.87
CA SER A 66 22.25 -17.02 17.29
C SER A 66 21.14 -16.77 18.29
N ALA A 67 21.29 -17.25 19.53
CA ALA A 67 20.33 -17.04 20.60
C ALA A 67 20.13 -15.55 20.92
N TYR A 68 21.24 -14.82 21.04
CA TYR A 68 21.25 -13.39 21.32
C TYR A 68 20.50 -12.58 20.24
N PHE A 69 20.85 -12.75 18.96
CA PHE A 69 20.20 -12.01 17.88
C PHE A 69 18.74 -12.39 17.68
N ASN A 70 18.38 -13.67 17.81
CA ASN A 70 16.97 -14.08 17.74
C ASN A 70 16.15 -13.55 18.92
N GLY A 71 16.74 -13.47 20.12
CA GLY A 71 16.12 -12.82 21.27
C GLY A 71 15.87 -11.32 21.04
N ILE A 72 16.86 -10.61 20.48
CA ILE A 72 16.69 -9.21 20.06
C ILE A 72 15.57 -9.08 19.04
N LEU A 73 15.55 -9.93 17.99
CA LEU A 73 14.50 -9.91 16.97
C LEU A 73 13.10 -10.14 17.57
N THR A 74 12.96 -11.05 18.54
CA THR A 74 11.69 -11.25 19.25
C THR A 74 11.26 -10.00 20.01
N ILE A 75 12.17 -9.37 20.76
CA ILE A 75 11.86 -8.16 21.54
C ILE A 75 11.47 -7.01 20.60
N PHE A 76 12.27 -6.75 19.58
CA PHE A 76 11.98 -5.70 18.60
C PHE A 76 10.66 -5.95 17.89
N ASN A 77 10.42 -7.15 17.38
CA ASN A 77 9.16 -7.43 16.66
C ASN A 77 7.93 -7.46 17.57
N LEU A 78 8.06 -7.46 18.90
CA LEU A 78 6.94 -7.32 19.83
C LEU A 78 6.70 -5.89 20.31
N ILE A 79 7.54 -4.92 19.92
CA ILE A 79 7.29 -3.50 20.21
C ILE A 79 5.94 -3.10 19.58
N PRO A 80 5.03 -2.45 20.35
CA PRO A 80 3.69 -2.12 19.90
C PRO A 80 3.67 -0.90 18.97
N ALA A 81 4.41 -0.97 17.87
CA ALA A 81 4.55 0.10 16.89
C ALA A 81 4.71 -0.47 15.47
N PHE A 82 4.15 0.21 14.47
CA PHE A 82 4.46 -0.07 13.07
C PHE A 82 5.87 0.43 12.73
N PRO A 83 6.57 -0.20 11.77
CA PRO A 83 6.13 -1.28 10.88
C PRO A 83 6.34 -2.70 11.46
N MET A 84 6.62 -2.82 12.76
CA MET A 84 6.90 -4.10 13.40
C MET A 84 5.64 -4.93 13.61
N ASP A 85 5.81 -6.25 13.77
CA ASP A 85 4.68 -7.18 13.99
C ASP A 85 3.87 -6.82 15.24
N GLY A 86 4.51 -6.28 16.28
CA GLY A 86 3.85 -5.83 17.50
C GLY A 86 2.83 -4.71 17.28
N GLY A 87 3.04 -3.86 16.26
CA GLY A 87 2.03 -2.90 15.80
C GLY A 87 0.77 -3.59 15.26
N ARG A 88 0.94 -4.67 14.47
CA ARG A 88 -0.17 -5.50 13.96
C ARG A 88 -0.85 -6.29 15.07
N VAL A 89 -0.09 -6.81 16.05
CA VAL A 89 -0.63 -7.45 17.26
C VAL A 89 -1.51 -6.47 18.03
N LEU A 90 -0.98 -5.28 18.35
CA LEU A 90 -1.72 -4.23 19.05
C LEU A 90 -2.99 -3.85 18.27
N ARG A 91 -2.85 -3.58 16.97
CA ARG A 91 -3.97 -3.25 16.09
C ARG A 91 -5.05 -4.35 16.11
N SER A 92 -4.66 -5.61 15.96
CA SER A 92 -5.60 -6.74 15.99
C SER A 92 -6.33 -6.85 17.34
N LEU A 93 -5.64 -6.63 18.45
CA LEU A 93 -6.26 -6.65 19.78
C LEU A 93 -7.29 -5.53 19.94
N ILE A 94 -6.97 -4.32 19.48
CA ILE A 94 -7.88 -3.16 19.51
C ILE A 94 -9.08 -3.41 18.58
N ALA A 95 -8.85 -3.95 17.38
CA ALA A 95 -9.87 -4.24 16.37
C ALA A 95 -10.93 -5.27 16.83
N ARG A 96 -10.72 -5.98 17.95
CA ARG A 96 -11.77 -6.81 18.57
C ARG A 96 -12.91 -5.99 19.18
N ARG A 97 -12.67 -4.71 19.50
CA ARG A 97 -13.63 -3.81 20.16
C ARG A 97 -14.02 -2.58 19.34
N THR A 98 -13.41 -2.38 18.17
CA THR A 98 -13.64 -1.20 17.33
C THR A 98 -13.44 -1.56 15.86
N SER A 99 -13.70 -0.62 14.95
CA SER A 99 -13.46 -0.83 13.51
C SER A 99 -11.96 -0.97 13.22
N TYR A 100 -11.64 -1.75 12.19
CA TYR A 100 -10.26 -1.94 11.73
C TYR A 100 -9.55 -0.59 11.49
N SER A 101 -10.27 0.35 10.87
CA SER A 101 -9.78 1.71 10.60
C SER A 101 -9.36 2.46 11.87
N LYS A 102 -10.24 2.49 12.87
CA LYS A 102 -9.95 3.13 14.17
C LYS A 102 -8.81 2.43 14.91
N ALA A 103 -8.78 1.09 14.87
CA ALA A 103 -7.73 0.31 15.50
C ALA A 103 -6.34 0.63 14.92
N THR A 104 -6.24 0.79 13.59
CA THR A 104 -4.98 1.22 12.95
C THR A 104 -4.57 2.62 13.36
N LYS A 105 -5.49 3.59 13.32
CA LYS A 105 -5.19 4.97 13.73
C LYS A 105 -4.68 5.01 15.17
N THR A 106 -5.30 4.27 16.09
CA THR A 106 -4.84 4.18 17.48
C THR A 106 -3.47 3.51 17.61
N ALA A 107 -3.25 2.36 16.97
CA ALA A 107 -1.97 1.65 17.03
C ALA A 107 -0.82 2.46 16.41
N ALA A 108 -1.07 3.13 15.27
CA ALA A 108 -0.12 4.05 14.66
C ALA A 108 0.17 5.26 15.54
N GLY A 109 -0.86 5.84 16.18
CA GLY A 109 -0.69 6.93 17.14
C GLY A 109 0.20 6.55 18.33
N ILE A 110 0.00 5.36 18.90
CA ILE A 110 0.86 4.82 19.97
C ILE A 110 2.29 4.62 19.47
N GLY A 111 2.47 4.05 18.27
CA GLY A 111 3.78 3.87 17.66
C GLY A 111 4.53 5.19 17.42
N LYS A 112 3.83 6.24 16.93
CA LYS A 112 4.40 7.58 16.77
C LYS A 112 4.79 8.20 18.10
N ALA A 113 3.99 8.03 19.15
CA ALA A 113 4.33 8.52 20.49
C ALA A 113 5.59 7.82 21.05
N ILE A 114 5.70 6.50 20.89
CA ILE A 114 6.89 5.73 21.26
C ILE A 114 8.10 6.22 20.47
N ALA A 115 7.96 6.40 19.15
CA ALA A 115 9.03 6.89 18.29
C ALA A 115 9.52 8.28 18.71
N VAL A 116 8.62 9.21 19.00
CA VAL A 116 8.99 10.55 19.48
C VAL A 116 9.73 10.46 20.82
N ALA A 117 9.23 9.66 21.78
CA ALA A 117 9.92 9.46 23.05
C ALA A 117 11.32 8.84 22.87
N MET A 118 11.45 7.82 22.03
CA MET A 118 12.74 7.22 21.67
C MET A 118 13.68 8.23 21.00
N GLY A 119 13.16 9.07 20.11
CA GLY A 119 13.94 10.12 19.44
C GLY A 119 14.46 11.16 20.40
N ILE A 120 13.61 11.61 21.35
CA ILE A 120 14.02 12.54 22.41
C ILE A 120 15.12 11.91 23.28
N ILE A 121 14.94 10.66 23.72
CA ILE A 121 15.96 9.94 24.50
C ILE A 121 17.25 9.78 23.69
N GLY A 122 17.15 9.39 22.41
CA GLY A 122 18.29 9.23 21.51
C GLY A 122 19.06 10.52 21.30
N PHE A 123 18.36 11.65 21.26
CA PHE A 123 18.98 12.97 21.18
C PHE A 123 19.78 13.29 22.45
N PHE A 124 19.21 13.10 23.65
CA PHE A 124 19.90 13.38 24.91
C PHE A 124 21.05 12.43 25.21
N VAL A 125 20.95 11.16 24.80
CA VAL A 125 22.00 10.15 24.96
C VAL A 125 23.07 10.27 23.84
N LEU A 126 22.85 11.12 22.83
CA LEU A 126 23.69 11.25 21.64
C LEU A 126 23.85 9.92 20.88
N ASN A 127 22.80 9.09 20.88
CA ASN A 127 22.80 7.80 20.22
C ASN A 127 22.15 7.90 18.83
N LEU A 128 22.98 7.95 17.79
CA LEU A 128 22.53 8.04 16.40
C LEU A 128 21.66 6.86 15.98
N TRP A 129 21.95 5.65 16.45
CA TRP A 129 21.14 4.47 16.13
C TRP A 129 19.73 4.58 16.70
N LEU A 130 19.59 5.09 17.92
CA LEU A 130 18.28 5.28 18.53
C LEU A 130 17.45 6.32 17.78
N LEU A 131 18.08 7.40 17.29
CA LEU A 131 17.44 8.40 16.43
C LEU A 131 16.98 7.81 15.09
N LEU A 132 17.81 6.99 14.45
CA LEU A 132 17.46 6.33 13.19
C LEU A 132 16.30 5.34 13.36
N ILE A 133 16.31 4.55 14.44
CA ILE A 133 15.22 3.63 14.77
C ILE A 133 13.94 4.42 15.04
N ALA A 134 14.01 5.49 15.83
CA ALA A 134 12.87 6.37 16.10
C ALA A 134 12.27 6.93 14.80
N LEU A 135 13.10 7.44 13.88
CA LEU A 135 12.66 7.93 12.59
C LEU A 135 11.96 6.83 11.77
N PHE A 136 12.55 5.63 11.71
CA PHE A 136 11.99 4.51 10.97
C PHE A 136 10.62 4.08 11.51
N ILE A 137 10.47 3.99 12.83
CA ILE A 137 9.19 3.69 13.49
C ILE A 137 8.16 4.78 13.17
N TYR A 138 8.54 6.05 13.28
CA TYR A 138 7.63 7.16 12.99
C TYR A 138 7.14 7.15 11.55
N LEU A 139 8.04 6.94 10.58
CA LEU A 139 7.70 6.84 9.16
C LEU A 139 6.80 5.64 8.89
N GLY A 140 7.14 4.45 9.40
CA GLY A 140 6.34 3.25 9.21
C GLY A 140 4.92 3.35 9.80
N ALA A 141 4.79 3.95 10.99
CA ALA A 141 3.49 4.23 11.60
C ALA A 141 2.67 5.26 10.80
N SER A 142 3.33 6.28 10.25
CA SER A 142 2.66 7.29 9.43
C SER A 142 2.16 6.73 8.10
N GLU A 143 2.91 5.83 7.46
CA GLU A 143 2.49 5.19 6.21
C GLU A 143 1.27 4.27 6.40
N GLU A 144 1.24 3.46 7.46
CA GLU A 144 0.09 2.58 7.75
C GLU A 144 -1.20 3.39 8.02
N GLU A 145 -1.09 4.53 8.73
CA GLU A 145 -2.23 5.40 9.03
C GLU A 145 -2.80 6.08 7.78
N LYS A 146 -1.94 6.54 6.85
CA LYS A 146 -2.38 7.20 5.61
C LYS A 146 -3.22 6.28 4.74
N ILE A 147 -2.79 5.02 4.57
CA ILE A 147 -3.48 4.03 3.73
C ILE A 147 -4.89 3.78 4.27
N VAL A 148 -5.00 3.57 5.59
CA VAL A 148 -6.29 3.27 6.24
C VAL A 148 -7.21 4.48 6.28
N THR A 149 -6.66 5.68 6.44
CA THR A 149 -7.45 6.91 6.37
C THR A 149 -8.01 7.11 4.95
N ALA A 150 -7.20 6.87 3.92
CA ALA A 150 -7.67 6.89 2.53
C ALA A 150 -8.77 5.84 2.29
N GLU A 151 -8.63 4.63 2.85
CA GLU A 151 -9.69 3.60 2.79
C GLU A 151 -10.99 4.06 3.46
N ASP A 152 -10.92 4.56 4.70
CA ASP A 152 -12.10 4.99 5.45
C ASP A 152 -12.85 6.13 4.75
N LEU A 153 -12.11 7.09 4.18
CA LEU A 153 -12.67 8.24 3.47
C LEU A 153 -13.25 7.84 2.11
N LEU A 154 -12.49 7.14 1.28
CA LEU A 154 -12.88 6.81 -0.09
C LEU A 154 -13.93 5.70 -0.14
N SER A 155 -13.97 4.80 0.84
CA SER A 155 -14.98 3.73 0.90
C SER A 155 -16.42 4.24 1.05
N ARG A 156 -16.60 5.51 1.46
CA ARG A 156 -17.92 6.16 1.59
C ARG A 156 -18.48 6.65 0.25
N PHE A 157 -17.66 6.64 -0.80
CA PHE A 157 -18.02 7.13 -2.13
C PHE A 157 -17.87 6.02 -3.16
N THR A 158 -18.68 6.11 -4.21
CA THR A 158 -18.59 5.24 -5.37
C THR A 158 -17.70 5.87 -6.44
N ILE A 159 -17.23 5.07 -7.39
CA ILE A 159 -16.53 5.58 -8.58
C ILE A 159 -17.40 6.58 -9.33
N GLY A 160 -18.71 6.35 -9.41
CA GLY A 160 -19.66 7.26 -10.06
C GLY A 160 -19.76 8.66 -9.43
N ASP A 161 -19.46 8.77 -8.13
CA ASP A 161 -19.39 10.06 -7.43
C ASP A 161 -18.14 10.86 -7.79
N ILE A 162 -17.05 10.17 -8.15
CA ILE A 162 -15.72 10.77 -8.27
C ILE A 162 -15.16 10.80 -9.70
N MET A 163 -15.74 10.05 -10.61
CA MET A 163 -15.25 9.94 -11.98
C MET A 163 -15.48 11.21 -12.79
N THR A 164 -14.53 11.50 -13.69
CA THR A 164 -14.74 12.48 -14.74
C THR A 164 -15.57 11.83 -15.85
N ARG A 165 -16.77 12.37 -16.10
CA ARG A 165 -17.71 11.85 -17.12
C ARG A 165 -17.30 12.20 -18.55
N THR A 166 -16.66 13.35 -18.74
CA THR A 166 -16.19 13.78 -20.06
C THR A 166 -14.84 13.14 -20.37
N VAL A 167 -14.87 12.01 -21.05
CA VAL A 167 -13.65 11.26 -21.38
C VAL A 167 -13.12 11.65 -22.75
N ILE A 168 -11.88 12.13 -22.79
CA ILE A 168 -11.13 12.29 -24.05
C ILE A 168 -10.62 10.91 -24.43
N SER A 169 -11.06 10.40 -25.58
CA SER A 169 -10.66 9.11 -26.14
C SER A 169 -10.15 9.28 -27.57
N VAL A 170 -9.48 8.25 -28.09
CA VAL A 170 -8.96 8.20 -29.46
C VAL A 170 -9.53 6.98 -30.18
N SER A 171 -9.55 7.02 -31.52
CA SER A 171 -9.96 5.87 -32.33
C SER A 171 -8.75 4.94 -32.58
N PRO A 172 -8.97 3.66 -32.91
CA PRO A 172 -7.88 2.74 -33.28
C PRO A 172 -7.03 3.23 -34.48
N GLU A 173 -7.65 3.98 -35.38
CA GLU A 173 -7.05 4.52 -36.61
C GLU A 173 -6.33 5.85 -36.39
N THR A 174 -6.51 6.48 -35.22
CA THR A 174 -5.82 7.72 -34.85
C THR A 174 -4.31 7.51 -34.93
N ARG A 175 -3.58 8.48 -35.47
CA ARG A 175 -2.11 8.39 -35.55
C ARG A 175 -1.46 8.68 -34.22
N VAL A 176 -0.31 8.05 -33.96
CA VAL A 176 0.50 8.31 -32.75
C VAL A 176 0.84 9.80 -32.60
N GLY A 177 1.18 10.49 -33.69
CA GLY A 177 1.44 11.94 -33.68
C GLY A 177 0.28 12.77 -33.15
N GLU A 178 -0.96 12.42 -33.51
CA GLU A 178 -2.16 13.10 -33.01
C GLU A 178 -2.35 12.84 -31.50
N VAL A 179 -2.01 11.64 -31.02
CA VAL A 179 -2.02 11.35 -29.58
C VAL A 179 -1.00 12.21 -28.83
N ILE A 180 0.19 12.41 -29.40
CA ILE A 180 1.22 13.30 -28.82
C ILE A 180 0.68 14.73 -28.69
N ASP A 181 0.00 15.25 -29.72
CA ASP A 181 -0.63 16.58 -29.67
C ASP A 181 -1.70 16.67 -28.57
N LEU A 182 -2.50 15.61 -28.39
CA LEU A 182 -3.45 15.52 -27.29
C LEU A 182 -2.73 15.57 -25.93
N MET A 183 -1.62 14.84 -25.78
CA MET A 183 -0.82 14.84 -24.54
C MET A 183 -0.34 16.24 -24.19
N PHE A 184 0.14 17.04 -25.15
CA PHE A 184 0.52 18.43 -24.93
C PHE A 184 -0.66 19.32 -24.58
N ARG A 185 -1.78 19.18 -25.30
CA ARG A 185 -2.97 20.02 -25.13
C ARG A 185 -3.65 19.80 -23.78
N TYR A 186 -3.85 18.55 -23.39
CA TYR A 186 -4.63 18.17 -22.21
C TYR A 186 -3.77 17.72 -21.02
N LYS A 187 -2.45 17.60 -21.21
CA LYS A 187 -1.49 17.19 -20.16
C LYS A 187 -1.86 15.84 -19.55
N HIS A 188 -2.33 14.93 -20.39
CA HIS A 188 -2.73 13.58 -20.02
C HIS A 188 -1.81 12.59 -20.70
N LEU A 189 -1.14 11.72 -19.94
CA LEU A 189 -0.15 10.77 -20.49
C LEU A 189 -0.76 9.44 -20.97
N GLY A 190 -2.08 9.39 -21.18
CA GLY A 190 -2.73 8.21 -21.74
C GLY A 190 -4.21 8.39 -21.99
N TYR A 191 -4.72 7.69 -22.99
CA TYR A 191 -6.07 7.85 -23.52
C TYR A 191 -6.72 6.49 -23.75
N PRO A 192 -8.00 6.32 -23.38
CA PRO A 192 -8.79 5.17 -23.78
C PRO A 192 -8.92 5.14 -25.31
N VAL A 193 -8.82 3.95 -25.89
CA VAL A 193 -9.06 3.70 -27.31
C VAL A 193 -10.45 3.12 -27.46
N VAL A 194 -11.31 3.82 -28.19
CA VAL A 194 -12.73 3.52 -28.32
C VAL A 194 -13.08 3.28 -29.77
N LYS A 195 -13.84 2.21 -30.04
CA LYS A 195 -14.40 1.88 -31.35
C LYS A 195 -15.87 1.57 -31.20
N ASP A 196 -16.71 2.23 -32.00
CA ASP A 196 -18.18 2.05 -31.96
C ASP A 196 -18.81 2.25 -30.56
N GLY A 197 -18.18 3.08 -29.73
CA GLY A 197 -18.60 3.35 -28.34
C GLY A 197 -18.10 2.35 -27.31
N GLU A 198 -17.41 1.29 -27.73
CA GLU A 198 -16.82 0.27 -26.86
C GLU A 198 -15.33 0.54 -26.59
N LEU A 199 -14.91 0.28 -25.36
CA LEU A 199 -13.50 0.37 -24.96
C LEU A 199 -12.74 -0.85 -25.46
N ILE A 200 -11.80 -0.64 -26.40
CA ILE A 200 -11.01 -1.73 -27.01
C ILE A 200 -9.54 -1.74 -26.58
N GLY A 201 -9.07 -0.67 -25.93
CA GLY A 201 -7.68 -0.55 -25.50
C GLY A 201 -7.38 0.73 -24.73
N ILE A 202 -6.13 0.89 -24.35
CA ILE A 202 -5.57 2.13 -23.81
C ILE A 202 -4.22 2.39 -24.46
N VAL A 203 -3.94 3.65 -24.79
CA VAL A 203 -2.63 4.09 -25.28
C VAL A 203 -2.02 5.05 -24.28
N THR A 204 -0.77 4.84 -23.90
CA THR A 204 -0.05 5.65 -22.92
C THR A 204 1.25 6.19 -23.51
N LEU A 205 1.86 7.17 -22.84
CA LEU A 205 3.18 7.69 -23.22
C LEU A 205 4.22 6.57 -23.36
N LYS A 206 4.15 5.55 -22.49
CA LYS A 206 5.07 4.41 -22.51
C LYS A 206 4.92 3.58 -23.80
N ASP A 207 3.70 3.43 -24.30
CA ASP A 207 3.41 2.66 -25.51
C ASP A 207 3.91 3.38 -26.77
N ILE A 208 3.84 4.71 -26.79
CA ILE A 208 4.21 5.51 -27.97
C ILE A 208 5.66 6.01 -27.97
N MET A 209 6.40 5.88 -26.87
CA MET A 209 7.75 6.45 -26.69
C MET A 209 8.74 6.04 -27.79
N HIS A 210 8.56 4.86 -28.37
CA HIS A 210 9.41 4.32 -29.44
C HIS A 210 8.63 4.03 -30.74
N ALA A 211 7.39 4.51 -30.83
CA ALA A 211 6.54 4.27 -31.99
C ALA A 211 6.79 5.32 -33.09
N ASP A 212 6.61 4.92 -34.35
CA ASP A 212 6.56 5.86 -35.47
C ASP A 212 5.35 6.80 -35.28
N PRO A 213 5.52 8.12 -35.33
CA PRO A 213 4.40 9.08 -35.27
C PRO A 213 3.29 8.84 -36.30
N ASN A 214 3.59 8.17 -37.42
CA ASN A 214 2.63 7.79 -38.45
C ASN A 214 1.93 6.44 -38.20
N ALA A 215 2.41 5.64 -37.23
CA ALA A 215 1.75 4.40 -36.86
C ALA A 215 0.35 4.67 -36.29
N ARG A 216 -0.52 3.67 -36.39
CA ARG A 216 -1.87 3.75 -35.82
C ARG A 216 -1.85 3.35 -34.35
N VAL A 217 -2.79 3.91 -33.60
CA VAL A 217 -2.97 3.58 -32.18
C VAL A 217 -3.27 2.08 -31.99
N GLU A 218 -4.01 1.44 -32.89
CA GLU A 218 -4.33 0.00 -32.81
C GLU A 218 -3.09 -0.93 -32.80
N ASP A 219 -1.98 -0.47 -33.37
CA ASP A 219 -0.73 -1.21 -33.48
C ASP A 219 0.10 -1.14 -32.20
N VAL A 220 -0.08 -0.08 -31.41
CA VAL A 220 0.72 0.21 -30.21
C VAL A 220 -0.07 0.12 -28.90
N MET A 221 -1.39 0.16 -28.94
CA MET A 221 -2.23 0.16 -27.75
C MET A 221 -2.13 -1.13 -26.93
N SER A 222 -2.31 -0.99 -25.62
CA SER A 222 -2.52 -2.11 -24.71
C SER A 222 -3.99 -2.54 -24.72
N ARG A 223 -4.26 -3.80 -25.05
CA ARG A 223 -5.62 -4.39 -25.09
C ARG A 223 -6.10 -4.91 -23.74
N GLN A 224 -5.19 -5.25 -22.83
CA GLN A 224 -5.52 -5.67 -21.47
C GLN A 224 -5.77 -4.45 -20.58
N VAL A 225 -6.96 -3.88 -20.68
CA VAL A 225 -7.35 -2.69 -19.91
C VAL A 225 -7.99 -3.11 -18.60
N ILE A 226 -7.49 -2.55 -17.51
CA ILE A 226 -8.17 -2.64 -16.22
C ILE A 226 -9.23 -1.55 -16.17
N THR A 227 -10.46 -1.95 -15.86
CA THR A 227 -11.62 -1.06 -15.80
C THR A 227 -12.29 -1.14 -14.44
N LEU A 228 -13.02 -0.09 -14.08
CA LEU A 228 -13.92 -0.05 -12.94
C LEU A 228 -15.34 0.17 -13.40
N LYS A 229 -16.32 -0.09 -12.53
CA LYS A 229 -17.73 0.23 -12.73
C LYS A 229 -18.13 1.44 -11.87
N PRO A 230 -19.18 2.20 -12.25
CA PRO A 230 -19.65 3.33 -11.45
C PRO A 230 -20.00 2.96 -10.00
N GLU A 231 -20.51 1.76 -9.76
CA GLU A 231 -20.91 1.25 -8.45
C GLU A 231 -19.75 0.74 -7.58
N ASP A 232 -18.54 0.59 -8.14
CA ASP A 232 -17.39 0.14 -7.36
C ASP A 232 -17.02 1.17 -6.27
N PRO A 233 -16.48 0.75 -5.11
CA PRO A 233 -15.98 1.68 -4.10
C PRO A 233 -14.82 2.52 -4.63
N ALA A 234 -14.79 3.83 -4.33
CA ALA A 234 -13.72 4.70 -4.79
C ALA A 234 -12.32 4.27 -4.30
N PHE A 235 -12.25 3.61 -3.14
CA PHE A 235 -11.00 3.03 -2.64
C PHE A 235 -10.40 1.97 -3.57
N GLU A 236 -11.21 1.24 -4.35
CA GLU A 236 -10.68 0.26 -5.30
C GLU A 236 -9.83 0.92 -6.39
N ALA A 237 -10.21 2.12 -6.86
CA ALA A 237 -9.36 2.88 -7.76
C ALA A 237 -7.99 3.21 -7.13
N PHE A 238 -7.99 3.69 -5.88
CA PHE A 238 -6.75 4.00 -5.16
C PHE A 238 -5.86 2.76 -5.00
N ARG A 239 -6.45 1.62 -4.62
CA ARG A 239 -5.76 0.35 -4.45
C ARG A 239 -5.15 -0.14 -5.75
N ILE A 240 -5.93 -0.22 -6.83
CA ILE A 240 -5.45 -0.68 -8.15
C ILE A 240 -4.35 0.24 -8.68
N MET A 241 -4.52 1.56 -8.59
CA MET A 241 -3.52 2.52 -9.05
C MET A 241 -2.20 2.39 -8.28
N SER A 242 -2.27 2.17 -6.96
CA SER A 242 -1.08 2.03 -6.12
C SER A 242 -0.37 0.69 -6.35
N GLU A 243 -1.11 -0.43 -6.40
CA GLU A 243 -0.54 -1.77 -6.57
C GLU A 243 0.03 -2.03 -7.97
N ARG A 244 -0.59 -1.44 -9.00
CA ARG A 244 -0.22 -1.70 -10.41
C ARG A 244 0.50 -0.54 -11.07
N GLU A 245 0.81 0.51 -10.31
CA GLU A 245 1.45 1.72 -10.81
C GLU A 245 0.70 2.38 -11.99
N ILE A 246 -0.63 2.24 -12.00
CA ILE A 246 -1.49 2.81 -13.04
C ILE A 246 -1.84 4.25 -12.67
N GLY A 247 -1.82 5.15 -13.65
CA GLY A 247 -2.13 6.57 -13.46
C GLY A 247 -3.60 6.93 -13.68
N ARG A 248 -4.34 6.13 -14.46
CA ARG A 248 -5.73 6.36 -14.85
C ARG A 248 -6.45 5.05 -15.14
N ILE A 249 -7.72 4.96 -14.77
CA ILE A 249 -8.56 3.78 -14.94
C ILE A 249 -9.85 4.21 -15.64
N PRO A 250 -10.15 3.69 -16.85
CA PRO A 250 -11.45 3.86 -17.49
C PRO A 250 -12.58 3.25 -16.66
N VAL A 251 -13.71 3.95 -16.61
CA VAL A 251 -14.94 3.47 -15.98
C VAL A 251 -15.89 3.01 -17.07
N VAL A 252 -16.34 1.77 -16.98
CA VAL A 252 -17.14 1.10 -18.01
C VAL A 252 -18.44 0.59 -17.41
N GLU A 253 -19.55 0.83 -18.10
CA GLU A 253 -20.86 0.31 -17.79
C GLU A 253 -21.45 -0.30 -19.06
N ASN A 254 -21.90 -1.56 -19.00
CA ASN A 254 -22.45 -2.29 -20.16
C ASN A 254 -21.53 -2.25 -21.41
N GLY A 255 -20.22 -2.37 -21.23
CA GLY A 255 -19.22 -2.36 -22.31
C GLY A 255 -18.85 -0.97 -22.85
N LYS A 256 -19.58 0.08 -22.43
CA LYS A 256 -19.34 1.46 -22.87
C LYS A 256 -18.57 2.25 -21.83
N ILE A 257 -17.68 3.12 -22.30
CA ILE A 257 -16.97 4.03 -21.41
C ILE A 257 -17.91 5.13 -20.91
N VAL A 258 -18.06 5.24 -19.59
CA VAL A 258 -18.95 6.21 -18.92
C VAL A 258 -18.19 7.22 -18.07
N GLY A 259 -16.89 7.00 -17.88
CA GLY A 259 -16.02 7.93 -17.17
C GLY A 259 -14.57 7.49 -17.14
N ILE A 260 -13.75 8.29 -16.47
CA ILE A 260 -12.36 7.98 -16.17
C ILE A 260 -12.01 8.51 -14.78
N VAL A 261 -11.21 7.76 -14.04
CA VAL A 261 -10.63 8.21 -12.76
C VAL A 261 -9.12 8.27 -12.92
N SER A 262 -8.50 9.38 -12.54
CA SER A 262 -7.05 9.52 -12.49
C SER A 262 -6.53 9.57 -11.05
N ARG A 263 -5.23 9.28 -10.88
CA ARG A 263 -4.56 9.43 -9.59
C ARG A 263 -4.67 10.85 -9.04
N SER A 264 -4.63 11.85 -9.91
CA SER A 264 -4.80 13.26 -9.54
C SER A 264 -6.20 13.56 -9.03
N ASP A 265 -7.24 12.92 -9.59
CA ASP A 265 -8.61 13.09 -9.11
C ASP A 265 -8.74 12.53 -7.69
N LEU A 266 -8.19 11.34 -7.44
CA LEU A 266 -8.18 10.74 -6.09
C LEU A 266 -7.48 11.62 -5.05
N MET A 267 -6.40 12.31 -5.42
CA MET A 267 -5.72 13.24 -4.52
C MET A 267 -6.57 14.47 -4.20
N LYS A 268 -7.20 15.09 -5.21
CA LYS A 268 -8.11 16.22 -5.01
C LYS A 268 -9.30 15.85 -4.13
N ILE A 269 -9.84 14.66 -4.34
CA ILE A 269 -10.96 14.16 -3.54
C ILE A 269 -10.52 13.91 -2.11
N ARG A 270 -9.35 13.30 -1.88
CA ARG A 270 -8.80 13.15 -0.53
C ARG A 270 -8.71 14.49 0.19
N GLU A 271 -8.18 15.53 -0.46
CA GLU A 271 -8.09 16.89 0.11
C GLU A 271 -9.49 17.47 0.42
N LEU A 272 -10.46 17.28 -0.48
CA LEU A 272 -11.84 17.71 -0.25
C LEU A 272 -12.48 16.96 0.93
N LEU A 273 -12.26 15.64 1.04
CA LEU A 273 -12.82 14.83 2.12
C LEU A 273 -12.20 15.17 3.47
N GLU A 274 -10.89 15.40 3.52
CA GLU A 274 -10.19 15.89 4.72
C GLU A 274 -10.78 17.24 5.17
N PHE A 275 -11.05 18.15 4.22
CA PHE A 275 -11.70 19.43 4.51
C PHE A 275 -13.15 19.26 5.02
N LEU A 276 -13.92 18.34 4.44
CA LEU A 276 -15.30 18.09 4.87
C LEU A 276 -15.38 17.46 6.26
N GLU A 277 -14.41 16.63 6.67
CA GLU A 277 -14.33 16.13 8.04
C GLU A 277 -14.11 17.26 9.05
N VAL A 278 -13.29 18.26 8.73
CA VAL A 278 -13.08 19.45 9.57
C VAL A 278 -14.37 20.25 9.73
N LEU A 279 -15.23 20.29 8.71
CA LEU A 279 -16.52 20.98 8.74
C LEU A 279 -17.65 20.17 9.41
N GLU A 280 -17.39 18.95 9.88
CA GLU A 280 -18.40 18.00 10.35
C GLU A 280 -19.55 17.77 9.34
N TRP A 281 -19.30 18.04 8.06
CA TRP A 281 -20.32 17.96 7.03
C TRP A 281 -20.60 16.50 6.68
N LYS A 282 -21.84 16.07 6.85
CA LYS A 282 -22.32 14.73 6.46
C LYS A 282 -23.21 14.86 5.24
N ARG A 283 -22.90 14.08 4.21
CA ARG A 283 -23.78 13.92 3.04
C ARG A 283 -25.09 13.28 3.51
N SER A 284 -26.20 13.97 3.27
CA SER A 284 -27.58 13.49 3.52
C SER A 284 -27.96 12.37 2.56
#